data_AF-A0A800K7M6-F1
#
_entry.id   AF-A0A800K7M6-F1
#
_cell.length_a   1.000
_cell.length_b   1.000
_cell.length_c   1.000
_cell.angle_alpha   90.00
_cell.angle_beta   90.00
_cell.angle_gamma   90.00
#
_symmetry.space_group_name_H-M   'P 1'
#
loop_
_entity.id
_entity.type
_entity.pdbx_description
1 polymer ?
#
loop_
_entity_poly.entity_id
_entity_poly.type
_entity_poly.pdbx_seq_one_letter_code
_entity_poly.pdbx_strand_id
1 'polypeptide(L)'
;MDRPRSPATAEEYRRLPLRAHSLLAGVPLHDAWRVDLPGGGDARTMEDVRSVVESARKSQPLNPPVRALFALRSWLGRLFRWDGPTPEPEAWSYRSPLTESDREQSTIEPGTLDGPFAVLYVHRMEAASEIRNATVQAFLV
;
A
#
# COMPACT_ATOMS: atom_id res chain seq x y z
N MET A 1 12.16 0.27 -26.05
CA MET A 1 12.20 0.69 -24.64
C MET A 1 10.97 0.11 -23.98
N ASP A 2 11.10 -1.06 -23.36
CA ASP A 2 9.95 -1.73 -22.74
C ASP A 2 9.47 -0.90 -21.55
N ARG A 3 8.16 -0.66 -21.41
CA ARG A 3 7.65 0.13 -20.28
C ARG A 3 7.59 -0.80 -19.07
N PRO A 4 8.29 -0.51 -17.95
CA PRO A 4 8.34 -1.40 -16.78
C PRO A 4 7.00 -1.50 -16.03
N ARG A 5 5.98 -0.74 -16.46
CA ARG A 5 4.64 -0.74 -15.88
C ARG A 5 3.62 -0.59 -17.00
N SER A 6 2.58 -1.41 -16.95
CA SER A 6 1.43 -1.36 -17.85
C SER A 6 0.12 -1.34 -17.03
N PRO A 7 -0.94 -0.68 -17.52
CA PRO A 7 -2.24 -0.75 -16.85
C PRO A 7 -2.79 -2.17 -16.91
N ALA A 8 -3.31 -2.67 -15.80
CA ALA A 8 -4.03 -3.93 -15.73
C ALA A 8 -5.53 -3.66 -15.69
N THR A 9 -6.34 -4.55 -16.27
CA THR A 9 -7.79 -4.42 -16.18
C THR A 9 -8.28 -4.85 -14.80
N ALA A 10 -9.42 -4.28 -14.37
CA ALA A 10 -10.07 -4.67 -13.12
C ALA A 10 -10.43 -6.16 -13.10
N GLU A 11 -10.71 -6.76 -14.25
CA GLU A 11 -11.03 -8.18 -14.37
C GLU A 11 -9.78 -9.06 -14.16
N GLU A 12 -8.64 -8.71 -14.77
CA GLU A 12 -7.37 -9.42 -14.53
C GLU A 12 -6.98 -9.39 -13.06
N TYR A 13 -7.10 -8.23 -12.41
CA TYR A 13 -6.82 -8.08 -10.97
C TYR A 13 -7.75 -8.96 -10.11
N ARG A 14 -9.05 -8.96 -10.37
CA ARG A 14 -10.05 -9.73 -9.60
C ARG A 14 -9.94 -11.25 -9.79
N ARG A 15 -9.32 -11.71 -10.88
CA ARG A 15 -9.05 -13.15 -11.10
C ARG A 15 -7.91 -13.68 -10.22
N LEU A 16 -7.07 -12.81 -9.69
CA LEU A 16 -6.00 -13.23 -8.78
C LEU A 16 -6.60 -13.71 -7.44
N PRO A 17 -6.11 -14.83 -6.87
CA PRO A 17 -6.63 -15.39 -5.62
C PRO A 17 -6.07 -14.63 -4.41
N LEU A 18 -6.37 -13.33 -4.29
CA LEU A 18 -5.85 -12.46 -3.23
C LEU A 18 -6.82 -12.39 -2.06
N ARG A 19 -6.29 -12.44 -0.83
CA ARG A 19 -7.06 -12.18 0.41
C ARG A 19 -7.62 -10.76 0.44
N ALA A 20 -6.94 -9.83 -0.21
CA ALA A 20 -7.34 -8.43 -0.30
C ALA A 20 -8.74 -8.26 -0.90
N HIS A 21 -9.15 -9.12 -1.84
CA HIS A 21 -10.47 -9.01 -2.48
C HIS A 21 -11.62 -9.23 -1.49
N SER A 22 -11.46 -10.17 -0.55
CA SER A 22 -12.46 -10.39 0.49
C SER A 22 -12.34 -9.37 1.62
N LEU A 23 -11.13 -8.92 1.95
CA LEU A 23 -10.93 -7.88 2.96
C LEU A 23 -11.53 -6.53 2.52
N LEU A 24 -11.38 -6.17 1.24
CA LEU A 24 -11.74 -4.87 0.68
C LEU A 24 -12.99 -4.94 -0.23
N ALA A 25 -13.87 -5.93 -0.03
CA ALA A 25 -15.00 -6.19 -0.94
C ALA A 25 -15.95 -4.99 -1.15
N GLY A 26 -16.02 -4.06 -0.18
CA GLY A 26 -16.81 -2.83 -0.26
C GLY A 26 -16.07 -1.60 -0.79
N VAL A 27 -14.78 -1.72 -1.15
CA VAL A 27 -13.93 -0.60 -1.56
C VAL A 27 -13.86 -0.53 -3.09
N PRO A 28 -14.13 0.63 -3.71
CA PRO A 28 -14.01 0.77 -5.16
C PRO A 28 -12.55 0.67 -5.60
N LEU A 29 -12.31 -0.16 -6.62
CA LEU A 29 -11.00 -0.24 -7.28
C LEU A 29 -10.83 0.97 -8.20
N HIS A 30 -9.86 1.84 -7.90
CA HIS A 30 -9.57 3.02 -8.71
C HIS A 30 -8.66 2.72 -9.89
N ASP A 31 -7.56 2.01 -9.64
CA ASP A 31 -6.56 1.66 -10.64
C ASP A 31 -5.89 0.33 -10.32
N ALA A 32 -5.42 -0.35 -11.37
CA ALA A 32 -4.65 -1.58 -11.25
C ALA A 32 -3.51 -1.53 -12.27
N TRP A 33 -2.34 -1.99 -11.86
CA TRP A 33 -1.13 -1.90 -12.67
C TRP A 33 -0.33 -3.19 -12.58
N ARG A 34 0.18 -3.63 -13.73
CA ARG A 34 1.19 -4.68 -13.81
C ARG A 34 2.56 -4.01 -13.86
N VAL A 35 3.47 -4.47 -13.01
CA VAL A 35 4.86 -4.04 -12.99
C VAL A 35 5.70 -5.25 -13.35
N ASP A 36 6.48 -5.14 -14.42
CA ASP A 36 7.37 -6.21 -14.83
C ASP A 36 8.63 -6.16 -13.97
N LEU A 37 8.94 -7.28 -13.32
CA LEU A 37 10.11 -7.44 -12.46
C LEU A 37 11.15 -8.30 -13.21
N PRO A 38 12.01 -7.69 -14.05
CA PRO A 38 12.97 -8.43 -14.85
C PRO A 38 13.93 -9.23 -13.97
N GLY A 39 14.13 -10.51 -14.31
CA GLY A 39 14.95 -11.44 -13.52
C GLY A 39 14.24 -12.07 -12.32
N GLY A 40 12.91 -11.92 -12.21
CA GLY A 40 12.07 -12.64 -11.23
C GLY A 40 11.61 -14.00 -11.76
N GLY A 41 11.74 -15.05 -10.95
CA GLY A 41 11.09 -16.35 -11.16
C GLY A 41 10.00 -16.61 -10.12
N ASP A 42 9.25 -17.70 -10.27
CA ASP A 42 8.05 -18.03 -9.47
C ASP A 42 8.29 -18.12 -7.95
N ALA A 43 9.55 -18.22 -7.53
CA ALA A 43 9.93 -18.27 -6.11
C ALA A 43 9.95 -16.89 -5.42
N ARG A 44 9.85 -15.77 -6.15
CA ARG A 44 9.90 -14.42 -5.58
C ARG A 44 8.77 -14.17 -4.60
N THR A 45 9.10 -13.44 -3.55
CA THR A 45 8.21 -13.09 -2.45
C THR A 45 7.96 -11.59 -2.39
N MET A 46 6.99 -11.17 -1.59
CA MET A 46 6.70 -9.76 -1.39
C MET A 46 7.85 -8.99 -0.70
N GLU A 47 8.71 -9.71 0.03
CA GLU A 47 9.95 -9.17 0.59
C GLU A 47 10.95 -8.78 -0.52
N ASP A 48 11.09 -9.62 -1.55
CA ASP A 48 11.90 -9.31 -2.71
C ASP A 48 11.38 -8.05 -3.42
N VAL A 49 10.07 -7.97 -3.64
CA VAL A 49 9.43 -6.82 -4.29
C VAL A 49 9.69 -5.54 -3.49
N ARG A 50 9.53 -5.59 -2.17
CA ARG A 50 9.80 -4.45 -1.29
C ARG A 50 11.25 -3.99 -1.38
N SER A 51 12.20 -4.91 -1.36
CA SER A 51 13.63 -4.58 -1.47
C SER A 51 13.95 -3.83 -2.77
N VAL A 52 13.32 -4.23 -3.89
CA VAL A 52 13.45 -3.58 -5.20
C VAL A 52 12.81 -2.19 -5.19
N VAL A 53 11.59 -2.07 -4.64
CA VAL A 53 10.88 -0.79 -4.54
C VAL A 53 11.64 0.21 -3.65
N GLU A 54 12.16 -0.22 -2.51
CA GLU A 54 12.98 0.61 -1.64
C GLU A 54 14.27 1.07 -2.33
N SER A 55 14.92 0.16 -3.06
CA SER A 55 16.13 0.48 -3.83
C SER A 55 15.83 1.49 -4.93
N ALA A 56 14.69 1.35 -5.62
CA ALA A 56 14.22 2.30 -6.63
C ALA A 56 13.87 3.68 -6.02
N ARG A 57 13.21 3.71 -4.85
CA ARG A 57 12.92 4.96 -4.11
C ARG A 57 14.20 5.70 -3.72
N LYS A 58 15.25 4.98 -3.31
CA LYS A 58 16.55 5.56 -2.96
C LYS A 58 17.29 6.12 -4.18
N SER A 59 17.14 5.48 -5.35
CA SER A 59 17.86 5.88 -6.57
C SER A 59 17.19 6.99 -7.39
N GLN A 60 15.89 7.24 -7.18
CA GLN A 60 15.13 8.29 -7.87
C GLN A 60 14.67 9.38 -6.89
N PRO A 61 15.52 10.38 -6.58
CA PRO A 61 15.12 11.49 -5.73
C PRO A 61 13.98 12.28 -6.38
N LEU A 62 12.98 12.65 -5.59
CA LEU A 62 11.88 13.50 -6.04
C LEU A 62 12.41 14.84 -6.57
N ASN A 63 11.82 15.29 -7.68
CA ASN A 63 12.09 16.63 -8.22
C ASN A 63 11.87 17.69 -7.12
N PRO A 64 12.76 18.69 -6.96
CA PRO A 64 12.68 19.67 -5.88
C PRO A 64 11.31 20.37 -5.73
N PRO A 65 10.61 20.76 -6.82
CA PRO A 65 9.27 21.34 -6.70
C PRO A 65 8.25 20.37 -6.12
N VAL A 66 8.30 19.09 -6.51
CA VAL A 66 7.40 18.05 -6.00
C VAL A 66 7.65 17.85 -4.50
N ARG A 67 8.92 17.79 -4.09
CA ARG A 67 9.30 17.70 -2.68
C ARG A 67 8.78 18.90 -1.86
N ALA A 68 8.83 20.10 -2.42
CA ALA A 68 8.30 21.30 -1.77
C ALA A 68 6.77 21.25 -1.59
N LEU A 69 6.03 20.77 -2.60
CA LEU A 69 4.57 20.57 -2.50
C LEU A 69 4.20 19.56 -1.41
N PHE A 70 4.91 18.42 -1.34
CA PHE A 70 4.70 17.45 -0.27
C PHE A 70 5.03 18.04 1.10
N ALA A 71 6.11 18.80 1.23
CA ALA A 71 6.47 19.47 2.48
C ALA A 71 5.39 20.48 2.92
N LEU A 72 4.86 21.27 1.99
CA LEU A 72 3.77 22.21 2.24
C LEU A 72 2.49 21.48 2.67
N ARG A 73 2.10 20.40 1.97
CA ARG A 73 0.93 19.59 2.32
C ARG A 73 1.05 18.98 3.72
N SER A 74 2.22 18.47 4.07
CA SER A 74 2.47 17.91 5.42
C SER A 74 2.51 19.00 6.49
N TRP A 75 2.99 20.20 6.16
CA TRP A 75 2.94 21.34 7.08
C TRP A 75 1.49 21.77 7.35
N LEU A 76 0.68 21.93 6.30
CA LEU A 76 -0.74 22.25 6.41
C LEU A 76 -1.51 21.18 7.17
N GLY A 77 -1.30 19.91 6.84
CA GLY A 77 -2.03 18.81 7.49
C GLY A 77 -1.66 18.64 8.97
N ARG A 78 -0.43 18.99 9.38
CA ARG A 78 -0.09 19.09 10.82
C ARG A 78 -0.75 20.29 11.48
N LEU A 79 -0.70 21.46 10.84
CA LEU A 79 -1.29 22.70 11.36
C LEU A 79 -2.80 22.57 11.58
N PHE A 80 -3.51 21.96 10.63
CA PHE A 80 -4.95 21.71 10.69
C PHE A 80 -5.32 20.36 11.32
N ARG A 81 -4.34 19.58 11.78
CA ARG A 81 -4.51 18.23 12.34
C ARG A 81 -5.23 17.24 11.41
N TRP A 82 -5.20 17.47 10.10
CA TRP A 82 -5.75 16.54 9.11
C TRP A 82 -4.97 15.23 9.05
N ASP A 83 -3.67 15.28 9.31
CA ASP A 83 -2.78 14.11 9.27
C ASP A 83 -2.71 13.37 10.62
N GLY A 84 -3.46 13.84 11.63
CA GLY A 84 -3.52 13.20 12.95
C GLY A 84 -4.42 11.96 12.96
N PRO A 85 -4.21 11.03 13.92
CA PRO A 85 -5.06 9.86 14.08
C PRO A 85 -6.53 10.28 14.29
N THR A 86 -7.44 9.67 13.53
CA THR A 86 -8.88 9.89 13.67
C THR A 86 -9.33 9.43 15.07
N PRO A 87 -10.25 10.14 15.77
CA PRO A 87 -10.65 9.84 17.15
C PRO A 87 -11.14 8.40 17.41
N GLU A 88 -11.51 7.65 16.37
CA GLU A 88 -11.82 6.22 16.46
C GLU A 88 -10.95 5.41 15.48
N PRO A 89 -9.68 5.13 15.80
CA PRO A 89 -8.76 4.45 14.89
C PRO A 89 -9.20 3.02 14.58
N GLU A 90 -9.79 2.34 15.57
CA GLU A 90 -10.08 0.90 15.51
C GLU A 90 -11.45 0.61 14.90
N ALA A 91 -12.47 1.44 15.14
CA ALA A 91 -13.83 1.16 14.68
C ALA A 91 -13.99 1.24 13.15
N TRP A 92 -13.03 1.84 12.45
CA TRP A 92 -13.12 2.11 11.02
C TRP A 92 -11.85 1.71 10.23
N SER A 93 -10.83 1.14 10.88
CA SER A 93 -9.65 0.62 10.19
C SER A 93 -9.91 -0.81 9.74
N TYR A 94 -9.37 -1.16 8.57
CA TYR A 94 -9.42 -2.53 8.05
C TYR A 94 -8.48 -3.49 8.82
N ARG A 95 -7.83 -3.04 9.89
CA ARG A 95 -7.11 -3.89 10.86
C ARG A 95 -8.05 -4.71 11.76
N SER A 96 -9.23 -4.17 12.06
CA SER A 96 -10.23 -4.82 12.92
C SER A 96 -10.82 -6.09 12.31
N PRO A 97 -11.22 -6.10 11.02
CA PRO A 97 -11.71 -7.32 10.35
C PRO A 97 -10.62 -8.34 9.98
N LEU A 98 -9.34 -8.10 10.30
CA LEU A 98 -8.31 -9.12 10.12
C LEU A 98 -8.62 -10.33 11.00
N THR A 99 -8.60 -11.52 10.40
CA THR A 99 -8.71 -12.77 11.15
C THR A 99 -7.40 -13.03 11.88
N GLU A 100 -7.42 -13.87 12.91
CA GLU A 100 -6.19 -14.25 13.61
C GLU A 100 -5.16 -14.89 12.67
N SER A 101 -5.66 -15.69 11.73
CA SER A 101 -4.82 -16.30 10.71
C SER A 101 -4.14 -15.27 9.79
N ASP A 102 -4.80 -14.16 9.45
CA ASP A 102 -4.19 -13.07 8.67
C ASP A 102 -3.06 -12.40 9.48
N ARG A 103 -3.21 -12.29 10.80
CA ARG A 103 -2.18 -11.71 11.67
C ARG A 103 -0.97 -12.63 11.82
N GLU A 104 -1.21 -13.92 12.03
CA GLU A 104 -0.16 -14.94 12.20
C GLU A 104 0.64 -15.17 10.91
N GLN A 105 -0.01 -15.14 9.75
CA GLN A 105 0.64 -15.32 8.45
C GLN A 105 1.39 -14.08 7.97
N SER A 106 1.16 -12.93 8.60
CA SER A 106 1.81 -11.68 8.21
C SER A 106 3.26 -11.64 8.68
N THR A 107 4.20 -11.46 7.76
CA THR A 107 5.63 -11.28 8.07
C THR A 107 5.91 -9.95 8.78
N ILE A 108 5.02 -8.97 8.65
CA ILE A 108 5.13 -7.66 9.30
C ILE A 108 3.93 -7.44 10.22
N GLU A 109 4.17 -6.92 11.41
CA GLU A 109 3.11 -6.62 12.37
C GLU A 109 2.09 -5.64 11.77
N PRO A 110 0.79 -6.00 11.72
CA PRO A 110 -0.28 -5.11 11.28
C PRO A 110 -0.27 -3.80 12.07
N GLY A 111 -0.24 -2.66 11.37
CA GLY A 111 -0.11 -1.33 11.94
C GLY A 111 1.28 -0.71 11.83
N THR A 112 2.30 -1.50 11.49
CA THR A 112 3.64 -0.98 11.21
C THR A 112 3.57 0.04 10.07
N LEU A 113 4.18 1.21 10.25
CA LEU A 113 4.19 2.25 9.22
C LEU A 113 5.24 1.96 8.15
N ASP A 114 4.79 1.96 6.89
CA ASP A 114 5.62 1.93 5.68
C ASP A 114 5.37 3.21 4.88
N GLY A 115 6.21 4.22 5.13
CA GLY A 115 5.97 5.58 4.67
C GLY A 115 4.66 6.14 5.24
N PRO A 116 3.73 6.64 4.41
CA PRO A 116 2.47 7.19 4.90
C PRO A 116 1.37 6.12 5.09
N PHE A 117 1.64 4.85 4.78
CA PHE A 117 0.67 3.76 4.91
C PHE A 117 0.96 2.95 6.18
N ALA A 118 -0.09 2.49 6.85
CA ALA A 118 -0.02 1.45 7.86
C ALA A 118 -0.24 0.08 7.20
N VAL A 119 0.64 -0.87 7.48
CA VAL A 119 0.51 -2.25 6.97
C VAL A 119 -0.76 -2.89 7.54
N LEU A 120 -1.58 -3.50 6.68
CA LEU A 120 -2.67 -4.38 7.09
C LEU A 120 -2.16 -5.80 7.25
N TYR A 121 -1.48 -6.34 6.24
CA TYR A 121 -0.78 -7.62 6.30
C TYR A 121 0.29 -7.71 5.20
N VAL A 122 1.26 -8.60 5.38
CA VAL A 122 2.26 -8.99 4.37
C VAL A 122 2.37 -10.50 4.36
N HIS A 123 1.73 -11.15 3.39
CA HIS A 123 1.93 -12.58 3.14
C HIS A 123 3.06 -12.79 2.12
N ARG A 124 3.34 -14.06 1.82
CA ARG A 124 4.41 -14.44 0.89
C ARG A 124 4.28 -13.79 -0.50
N MET A 125 3.06 -13.72 -1.06
CA MET A 125 2.80 -13.30 -2.44
C MET A 125 1.90 -12.06 -2.57
N GLU A 126 1.45 -11.51 -1.44
CA GLU A 126 0.54 -10.36 -1.41
C GLU A 126 0.85 -9.52 -0.18
N ALA A 127 0.65 -8.21 -0.29
CA ALA A 127 0.67 -7.30 0.85
C ALA A 127 -0.49 -6.34 0.71
N ALA A 128 -1.03 -5.88 1.83
CA ALA A 128 -2.03 -4.82 1.82
C ALA A 128 -1.65 -3.78 2.86
N SER A 129 -1.81 -2.51 2.52
CA SER A 129 -1.57 -1.37 3.40
C SER A 129 -2.65 -0.31 3.25
N GLU A 130 -2.97 0.37 4.34
CA GLU A 130 -3.99 1.41 4.43
C GLU A 130 -3.33 2.76 4.73
N ILE A 131 -3.68 3.80 3.98
CA ILE A 131 -3.45 5.19 4.40
C ILE A 131 -4.78 5.77 4.81
N ARG A 132 -4.79 6.43 5.96
CA ARG A 132 -5.97 7.13 6.45
C ARG A 132 -5.60 8.43 7.13
N ASN A 133 -6.29 9.49 6.76
CA ASN A 133 -6.26 10.77 7.42
C ASN A 133 -7.67 11.40 7.38
N ALA A 134 -7.83 12.65 7.82
CA ALA A 134 -9.14 13.31 7.85
C ALA A 134 -9.77 13.55 6.46
N THR A 135 -9.02 13.34 5.37
CA THR A 135 -9.41 13.72 4.00
C THR A 135 -9.45 12.54 3.03
N VAL A 136 -8.65 11.50 3.28
CA VAL A 136 -8.44 10.38 2.37
C VAL A 136 -8.36 9.09 3.18
N GLN A 137 -9.03 8.07 2.66
CA GLN A 137 -8.77 6.67 2.98
C GLN A 137 -8.44 5.96 1.68
N ALA A 138 -7.29 5.31 1.60
CA ALA A 138 -6.88 4.58 0.41
C ALA A 138 -6.13 3.30 0.80
N PHE A 139 -6.15 2.34 -0.10
CA PHE A 139 -5.54 1.03 0.08
C PHE A 139 -4.56 0.78 -1.05
N LEU A 140 -3.43 0.18 -0.68
CA LEU A 140 -2.44 -0.32 -1.61
C LEU A 140 -2.38 -1.83 -1.44
N VAL A 141 -2.54 -2.56 -2.55
CA VAL A 141 -2.46 -4.02 -2.66
C VAL A 141 -1.43 -4.36 -3.73
#